data_AF-A0AAW5P4W9-F1
#
_entry.id   AF-A0AAW5P4W9-F1
#
_cell.length_a   1.000
_cell.length_b   1.000
_cell.length_c   1.000
_cell.angle_alpha   90.00
_cell.angle_beta   90.00
_cell.angle_gamma   90.00
#
_symmetry.space_group_name_H-M   'P 1'
#
loop_
_entity.id
_entity.type
_entity.pdbx_description
1 polymer ?
#
loop_
_entity_poly.entity_id
_entity_poly.type
_entity_poly.pdbx_seq_one_letter_code
_entity_poly.pdbx_strand_id
1 'polypeptide(L)' 'MVASQVVQKLEEEGFKVKISDGGIIAYLHHRTPSRAEIVDAVPELKKCPMGRVEEGVLVEFEDNRFLP' A
#
# COMPACT_ATOMS: atom_id res chain seq x y z
N MET A 1 -12.47 -5.15 -6.82
CA MET A 1 -12.57 -5.07 -5.35
C MET A 1 -11.20 -5.33 -4.76
N VAL A 2 -10.32 -4.35 -4.53
CA VAL A 2 -9.05 -4.71 -3.84
C VAL A 2 -8.43 -3.57 -3.01
N ALA A 3 -8.43 -2.33 -3.47
CA ALA A 3 -7.74 -1.25 -2.75
C ALA A 3 -8.32 -0.97 -1.35
N SER A 4 -9.64 -0.91 -1.20
CA SER A 4 -10.26 -0.56 0.09
C SER A 4 -10.04 -1.62 1.18
N GLN A 5 -9.96 -2.91 0.81
CA GLN A 5 -9.66 -3.97 1.78
C GLN A 5 -8.17 -3.98 2.15
N VAL A 6 -7.29 -3.70 1.18
CA VAL A 6 -5.85 -3.57 1.44
C VAL A 6 -5.57 -2.40 2.37
N VAL A 7 -6.20 -1.24 2.11
CA VAL A 7 -6.11 -0.05 2.97
C VAL A 7 -6.55 -0.40 4.38
N GLN A 8 -7.72 -1.05 4.53
CA GLN A 8 -8.23 -1.43 5.84
C GLN A 8 -7.29 -2.38 6.59
N LYS A 9 -6.78 -3.43 5.94
CA LYS A 9 -5.81 -4.36 6.57
C LYS A 9 -4.52 -3.65 7.00
N LEU A 10 -4.02 -2.74 6.16
CA LEU A 10 -2.84 -1.94 6.50
C LEU A 10 -3.12 -1.02 7.70
N GLU A 11 -4.28 -0.37 7.75
CA GLU A 11 -4.68 0.47 8.88
C GLU A 11 -4.88 -0.33 10.18
N GLU A 12 -5.45 -1.55 10.10
CA GLU A 12 -5.57 -2.47 11.24
C GLU A 12 -4.22 -2.86 11.83
N GLU A 13 -3.20 -3.05 10.98
CA GLU A 13 -1.82 -3.34 11.38
C GLU A 13 -1.04 -2.07 11.82
N GLY A 14 -1.68 -0.88 11.77
CA GLY A 14 -1.10 0.39 12.21
C GLY A 14 -0.33 1.17 11.14
N PHE A 15 -0.41 0.75 9.87
CA PHE A 15 0.13 1.50 8.75
C PHE A 15 -0.85 2.61 8.33
N LYS A 16 -0.30 3.75 7.91
CA LYS A 16 -1.09 4.78 7.24
C LYS A 16 -1.00 4.58 5.74
N VAL A 17 -2.12 4.79 5.06
CA VAL A 17 -2.20 4.60 3.61
C VAL A 17 -2.76 5.84 2.95
N LYS A 18 -2.13 6.25 1.85
CA LYS A 18 -2.58 7.35 0.99
C LYS A 18 -2.91 6.79 -0.38
N ILE A 19 -4.08 7.11 -0.92
CA ILE A 19 -4.47 6.69 -2.27
C ILE A 19 -3.83 7.64 -3.29
N SER A 20 -3.27 7.10 -4.36
CA SER A 20 -2.73 7.83 -5.49
C SER A 20 -3.28 7.26 -6.81
N ASP A 21 -3.23 8.04 -7.89
CA ASP A 21 -3.75 7.66 -9.21
C ASP A 21 -3.24 6.31 -9.75
N GLY A 22 -2.07 5.83 -9.29
CA GLY A 22 -1.51 4.52 -9.69
C GLY A 22 -1.54 3.44 -8.61
N GLY A 23 -2.10 3.72 -7.42
CA GLY A 23 -2.21 2.73 -6.35
C GLY A 23 -2.27 3.31 -4.94
N ILE A 24 -1.50 2.75 -4.01
CA ILE A 24 -1.49 3.21 -2.62
C ILE A 24 -0.07 3.44 -2.10
N ILE A 25 0.10 4.46 -1.26
CA ILE A 25 1.35 4.74 -0.57
C ILE A 25 1.17 4.34 0.90
N ALA A 26 1.86 3.29 1.33
CA ALA A 26 1.90 2.86 2.72
C ALA A 26 3.08 3.54 3.45
N TYR A 27 2.81 4.12 4.62
CA TYR A 27 3.80 4.80 5.44
C TYR A 27 3.52 4.62 6.94
N LEU A 28 4.56 4.71 7.77
CA LEU A 28 4.42 4.74 9.23
C LEU A 28 4.68 6.16 9.71
N HIS A 29 4.03 6.54 10.80
CA HIS A 29 4.05 7.93 11.32
C HIS A 29 5.45 8.52 11.51
N HIS A 30 6.44 7.67 11.79
CA HIS A 30 7.81 8.07 12.13
C HIS A 30 8.88 7.44 11.21
N ARG A 31 8.50 6.62 10.22
CA ARG A 31 9.44 5.97 9.30
C ARG A 31 8.77 5.45 8.03
N THR A 32 9.57 5.21 7.00
CA THR A 32 9.13 4.42 5.84
C THR A 32 9.08 2.93 6.23
N PRO A 33 7.95 2.24 6.05
CA PRO A 33 7.87 0.80 6.22
C PRO A 33 8.69 0.09 5.16
N SER A 34 9.13 -1.14 5.46
CA SER A 34 9.81 -1.98 4.48
C SER A 34 8.79 -2.76 3.65
N ARG A 35 9.17 -3.15 2.42
CA ARG A 35 8.37 -4.06 1.59
C ARG A 35 7.96 -5.33 2.36
N ALA A 36 8.88 -5.89 3.15
CA ALA A 36 8.60 -7.08 3.95
C ALA A 36 7.45 -6.84 4.95
N GLU A 37 7.44 -5.69 5.64
CA GLU A 37 6.41 -5.34 6.61
C GLU A 37 5.03 -5.16 5.95
N ILE A 38 5.00 -4.54 4.77
CA ILE A 38 3.76 -4.37 3.98
C ILE A 38 3.23 -5.72 3.50
N VAL A 39 4.12 -6.63 3.06
CA VAL A 39 3.74 -7.97 2.61
C VAL A 39 3.35 -8.88 3.78
N ASP A 40 3.91 -8.66 4.97
CA ASP A 40 3.52 -9.37 6.19
C ASP A 40 2.08 -8.99 6.59
N ALA A 41 1.79 -7.68 6.62
CA ALA A 41 0.45 -7.15 6.87
C ALA A 41 -0.55 -7.56 5.77
N VAL A 42 -0.14 -7.47 4.50
CA VAL A 42 -0.98 -7.80 3.35
C VAL A 42 -0.22 -8.69 2.36
N PRO A 43 -0.31 -10.03 2.53
CA PRO A 43 0.43 -10.98 1.68
C PRO A 43 0.00 -10.95 0.22
N GLU A 44 -1.20 -10.45 -0.08
CA GLU A 44 -1.70 -10.24 -1.45
C GLU A 44 -0.80 -9.28 -2.25
N LEU A 45 -0.14 -8.34 -1.58
CA LEU A 45 0.74 -7.37 -2.21
C LEU A 45 2.12 -7.95 -2.57
N LYS A 46 2.44 -9.18 -2.17
CA LYS A 46 3.73 -9.83 -2.47
C LYS A 46 4.09 -9.79 -3.95
N LYS A 47 3.08 -9.90 -4.81
CA LYS A 47 3.19 -9.91 -6.28
C LYS A 47 3.06 -8.52 -6.91
N CYS A 48 2.63 -7.51 -6.16
CA CYS A 48 2.48 -6.14 -6.66
C CYS A 48 3.84 -5.45 -6.78
N PRO A 49 4.02 -4.57 -7.79
CA PRO A 49 5.16 -3.68 -7.85
C PRO A 49 5.15 -2.75 -6.62
N MET A 50 6.32 -2.59 -6.00
CA MET A 50 6.50 -1.68 -4.86
C MET A 50 7.72 -0.80 -5.07
N GLY A 51 7.53 0.51 -5.01
CA GLY A 51 8.58 1.52 -5.11
C GLY A 51 8.66 2.34 -3.82
N ARG A 52 9.88 2.66 -3.38
CA ARG A 52 10.06 3.62 -2.28
C ARG A 52 9.90 5.03 -2.84
N VAL A 53 9.04 5.81 -2.21
CA VAL A 53 8.79 7.22 -2.53
C VAL A 53 9.09 8.08 -1.31
N GLU A 54 9.16 9.40 -1.50
CA GLU A 54 9.48 10.34 -0.42
C GLU A 54 8.54 10.20 0.78
N GLU A 55 7.25 9.93 0.52
CA GLU A 55 6.23 9.75 1.55
C GLU A 55 6.24 8.36 2.20
N GLY A 56 6.80 7.32 1.56
CA GLY A 56 6.61 5.95 2.02
C GLY A 56 6.98 4.88 0.99
N VAL A 57 6.13 3.85 0.87
CA VAL A 57 6.22 2.81 -0.16
C VAL A 57 4.96 2.85 -1.00
N LEU A 58 5.11 3.23 -2.26
CA LEU A 58 4.07 3.12 -3.27
C LEU A 58 3.93 1.65 -3.67
N VAL A 59 2.72 1.13 -3.57
CA VAL A 59 2.29 -0.16 -4.08
C VAL A 59 1.41 0.11 -5.28
N GLU A 60 1.89 -0.29 -6.45
CA GLU A 60 1.17 -0.12 -7.70
C GLU A 60 0.20 -1.28 -7.89
N PHE A 61 -1.00 -0.99 -8.36
CA PHE A 61 -1.97 -2.02 -8.75
C PHE A 61 -2.10 -2.00 -10.26
N GLU A 62 -1.90 -3.15 -10.92
CA GLU A 62 -2.07 -3.28 -12.39
C GLU A 62 -3.51 -2.99 -12.84
N ASP A 63 -4.47 -3.01 -11.91
CA ASP A 63 -5.87 -2.79 -12.24
C ASP A 63 -6.23 -1.32 -11.98
N ASN A 64 -6.08 -0.53 -13.04
CA ASN A 64 -6.44 0.88 -13.18
C ASN A 64 -7.96 1.17 -12.98
N ARG A 65 -8.70 0.31 -12.27
CA ARG A 65 -10.11 0.52 -11.88
C ARG A 65 -10.19 1.31 -10.57
N PHE A 66 -9.54 2.47 -10.57
CA PHE A 66 -9.70 3.52 -9.55
C PHE A 66 -10.64 4.66 -10.01
N LEU A 67 -11.16 4.59 -11.23
CA LEU A 67 -12.14 5.55 -11.73
C LEU A 67 -13.54 4.91 -11.79
N PRO A 68 -14.58 5.62 -11.29
CA PRO A 68 -15.97 5.18 -11.39
C PRO A 68 -16.47 5.07 -12.84
#